data_AF-A0A066WY81-F1
#
_entry.id   AF-A0A066WY81-F1
#
_cell.length_a   1.000
_cell.length_b   1.000
_cell.length_c   1.000
_cell.angle_alpha   90.00
_cell.angle_beta   90.00
_cell.angle_gamma   90.00
#
_symmetry.space_group_name_H-M   'P 1'
#
loop_
_entity.id
_entity.type
_entity.pdbx_description
1 polymer ?
#
loop_
_entity_poly.entity_id
_entity_poly.type
_entity_poly.pdbx_seq_one_letter_code
_entity_poly.pdbx_strand_id
1 'polypeptide(L)'
;MKFKSLIFKVPEPKLKIIKSLSIYISEKHSEIILAPLSKEIKAGYTFEQENCEVINLNSSLEIIGESVKRNFNKFDIKENKTVTGKISDWPALKASKEKTKVGFEKNYIPLRVSGITEYNSSFEIETILNYPIKIELTTTISAHCENSELGQRILKIYNSDICERKK
;
A
#
# COMPACT_ATOMS: atom_id res chain seq x y z
N MET A 1 -34.31 -22.72 -25.61
CA MET A 1 -34.16 -21.86 -24.42
C MET A 1 -32.92 -20.98 -24.64
N LYS A 2 -33.08 -19.67 -24.89
CA LYS A 2 -31.95 -18.76 -25.16
C LYS A 2 -31.52 -18.14 -23.82
N PHE A 3 -30.33 -18.48 -23.33
CA PHE A 3 -29.70 -17.74 -22.23
C PHE A 3 -29.41 -16.33 -22.74
N LYS A 4 -30.19 -15.35 -22.29
CA LYS A 4 -29.80 -13.95 -22.42
C LYS A 4 -28.55 -13.79 -21.55
N SER A 5 -27.40 -13.54 -22.17
CA SER A 5 -26.23 -13.13 -21.41
C SER A 5 -26.59 -11.82 -20.69
N LEU A 6 -26.76 -11.91 -19.38
CA LEU A 6 -26.77 -10.75 -18.52
C LEU A 6 -25.33 -10.25 -18.50
N ILE A 7 -24.99 -9.41 -19.48
CA ILE A 7 -23.77 -8.63 -19.45
C ILE A 7 -23.95 -7.66 -18.28
N PHE A 8 -23.42 -8.03 -17.12
CA PHE A 8 -23.22 -7.10 -16.02
C PHE A 8 -22.24 -6.05 -16.52
N LYS A 9 -22.78 -4.90 -16.96
CA LYS A 9 -21.96 -3.70 -17.13
C LYS A 9 -21.48 -3.30 -15.75
N VAL A 10 -20.25 -3.67 -15.41
CA VAL A 10 -19.55 -3.10 -14.28
C VAL A 10 -19.56 -1.59 -14.49
N PRO A 11 -20.07 -0.78 -13.54
CA PRO A 11 -20.11 0.67 -13.70
C PRO A 11 -18.69 1.17 -13.98
N GLU A 12 -18.52 1.83 -15.12
CA GLU A 12 -17.22 2.37 -15.50
C GLU A 12 -16.78 3.42 -14.47
N PRO A 13 -15.54 3.34 -13.95
CA PRO A 13 -15.06 4.33 -13.00
C PRO A 13 -15.03 5.70 -13.69
N LYS A 14 -15.59 6.73 -13.01
CA LYS A 14 -15.62 8.12 -13.51
C LYS A 14 -14.24 8.68 -13.88
N LEU A 15 -13.17 8.11 -13.30
CA LEU A 15 -11.79 8.38 -13.65
C LEU A 15 -11.01 7.07 -13.69
N LYS A 16 -10.44 6.78 -14.85
CA LYS A 16 -9.56 5.66 -15.11
C LYS A 16 -8.16 5.98 -14.58
N ILE A 17 -7.87 5.52 -13.36
CA ILE A 17 -6.61 5.82 -12.68
C ILE A 17 -6.13 4.62 -11.88
N ILE A 18 -4.83 4.32 -11.97
CA ILE A 18 -4.19 3.36 -11.08
C ILE A 18 -4.10 4.00 -9.70
N LYS A 19 -4.84 3.43 -8.75
CA LYS A 19 -4.80 3.82 -7.34
C LYS A 19 -3.60 3.17 -6.67
N SER A 20 -3.13 3.78 -5.59
CA SER A 20 -2.07 3.21 -4.78
C SER A 20 -2.17 3.58 -3.32
N LEU A 21 -1.52 2.78 -2.48
CA LEU A 21 -1.44 2.88 -1.03
C LEU A 21 -0.01 2.57 -0.62
N SER A 22 0.58 3.42 0.23
CA SER A 22 1.83 3.10 0.91
C SER A 22 1.52 2.41 2.23
N ILE A 23 2.31 1.39 2.58
CA ILE A 23 2.22 0.66 3.83
C ILE A 23 3.60 0.64 4.46
N TYR A 24 3.68 0.87 5.77
CA TYR A 24 4.93 0.82 6.52
C TYR A 24 4.76 -0.09 7.73
N ILE A 25 5.62 -1.10 7.84
CA ILE A 25 5.50 -2.12 8.88
C ILE A 25 6.72 -2.07 9.80
N SER A 26 6.48 -1.99 11.12
CA SER A 26 7.54 -1.98 12.13
C SER A 26 7.32 -3.06 13.18
N GLU A 27 8.24 -4.02 13.24
CA GLU A 27 8.34 -4.97 14.36
C GLU A 27 8.67 -4.27 15.68
N LYS A 28 9.63 -3.33 15.66
CA LYS A 28 10.08 -2.56 16.83
C LYS A 28 8.91 -1.90 17.56
N HIS A 29 7.97 -1.34 16.82
CA HIS A 29 6.81 -0.63 17.35
C HIS A 29 5.52 -1.44 17.34
N SER A 30 5.57 -2.67 16.80
CA SER A 30 4.45 -3.59 16.59
C SER A 30 3.25 -2.92 15.91
N GLU A 31 3.52 -2.17 14.83
CA GLU A 31 2.49 -1.43 14.09
C GLU A 31 2.63 -1.52 12.58
N ILE A 32 1.49 -1.34 11.91
CA ILE A 32 1.35 -1.19 10.46
C ILE A 32 0.71 0.17 10.24
N ILE A 33 1.39 1.03 9.49
CA ILE A 33 0.88 2.32 9.04
C ILE A 33 0.37 2.16 7.62
N LEU A 34 -0.90 2.50 7.40
CA LEU A 34 -1.57 2.55 6.10
C LEU A 34 -1.66 4.02 5.72
N ALA A 35 -0.91 4.42 4.69
CA ALA A 35 -0.82 5.80 4.23
C ALA A 35 -1.48 5.94 2.84
N PRO A 36 -2.78 6.31 2.78
CA PRO A 36 -3.48 6.55 1.52
C PRO A 36 -2.73 7.56 0.65
N LEU A 37 -2.76 7.37 -0.67
CA LEU A 37 -2.10 8.27 -1.60
C LEU A 37 -3.10 9.13 -2.36
N SER A 38 -2.65 10.31 -2.77
CA SER A 38 -3.31 11.20 -3.72
C SER A 38 -2.49 11.24 -5.01
N LYS A 39 -3.13 11.48 -6.16
CA LYS A 39 -2.43 11.86 -7.40
C LYS A 39 -2.61 13.34 -7.72
N GLU A 40 -1.49 13.99 -7.99
CA GLU A 40 -1.48 15.31 -8.62
C GLU A 40 -1.48 15.11 -10.15
N ILE A 41 -2.50 15.62 -10.86
CA ILE A 41 -2.63 15.41 -12.32
C ILE A 41 -1.64 16.26 -13.13
N LYS A 42 -1.46 17.54 -12.81
CA LYS A 42 -0.63 18.49 -13.54
C LYS A 42 0.85 18.08 -13.54
N ALA A 43 1.35 17.60 -12.41
CA ALA A 43 2.74 17.22 -12.20
C ALA A 43 2.97 15.70 -12.29
N GLY A 44 1.91 14.90 -12.29
CA GLY A 44 1.96 13.47 -12.59
C GLY A 44 2.51 12.56 -11.49
N TYR A 45 2.78 13.07 -10.29
CA TYR A 45 3.28 12.28 -9.16
C TYR A 45 2.20 11.96 -8.12
N THR A 46 2.47 10.97 -7.28
CA THR A 46 1.63 10.61 -6.12
C THR A 46 2.27 11.06 -4.81
N PHE A 47 1.46 11.38 -3.82
CA PHE A 47 1.92 11.80 -2.49
C PHE A 47 1.00 11.25 -1.40
N GLU A 48 1.52 11.08 -0.19
CA GLU A 48 0.72 10.62 0.95
C GLU A 48 -0.31 11.67 1.39
N GLN A 49 -1.50 11.19 1.73
CA GLN A 49 -2.53 11.97 2.40
C GLN A 49 -2.17 12.22 3.85
N GLU A 50 -2.67 13.31 4.42
CA GLU A 50 -2.37 13.73 5.79
C GLU A 50 -2.78 12.69 6.85
N ASN A 51 -3.93 12.04 6.64
CA ASN A 51 -4.47 11.06 7.60
C ASN A 51 -4.03 9.64 7.24
N CYS A 52 -3.05 9.14 7.97
CA CYS A 52 -2.68 7.72 7.97
C CYS A 52 -3.50 6.95 9.01
N GLU A 53 -3.77 5.69 8.74
CA GLU A 53 -4.33 4.77 9.73
C GLU A 53 -3.19 3.92 10.32
N VAL A 54 -3.18 3.73 11.64
CA VAL A 54 -2.19 2.88 12.33
C VAL A 54 -2.92 1.74 13.01
N ILE A 55 -2.54 0.50 12.69
CA ILE A 55 -3.08 -0.71 13.32
C ILE A 55 -1.96 -1.52 13.98
N ASN A 56 -2.33 -2.39 14.92
CA ASN A 56 -1.36 -3.28 15.55
C ASN A 56 -0.88 -4.36 14.56
N LEU A 57 0.43 -4.66 14.55
CA LEU A 57 1.01 -5.71 13.70
C LEU A 57 0.42 -7.10 14.01
N ASN A 58 0.04 -7.35 15.25
CA ASN A 58 -0.58 -8.61 15.70
C ASN A 58 -2.10 -8.66 15.49
N SER A 59 -2.68 -7.71 14.74
CA SER A 59 -4.09 -7.76 14.35
C SER A 59 -4.37 -9.01 13.52
N SER A 60 -5.63 -9.45 13.50
CA SER A 60 -6.01 -10.58 12.65
C SER A 60 -5.76 -10.27 11.17
N LEU A 61 -5.54 -11.32 10.37
CA LEU A 61 -5.37 -11.18 8.92
C LEU A 61 -6.57 -10.48 8.28
N GLU A 62 -7.77 -10.73 8.80
CA GLU A 62 -9.01 -10.08 8.38
C GLU A 62 -8.93 -8.56 8.58
N ILE A 63 -8.53 -8.10 9.77
CA ILE A 63 -8.39 -6.66 10.08
C ILE A 63 -7.32 -6.01 9.19
N ILE A 64 -6.19 -6.69 8.96
CA ILE A 64 -5.12 -6.17 8.10
C ILE A 64 -5.63 -6.00 6.68
N GLY A 65 -6.25 -7.03 6.08
CA GLY A 65 -6.78 -6.94 4.73
C GLY A 65 -7.90 -5.93 4.57
N GLU A 66 -8.81 -5.85 5.54
CA GLU A 66 -9.89 -4.85 5.55
C GLU A 66 -9.31 -3.43 5.59
N SER A 67 -8.32 -3.20 6.45
CA SER A 67 -7.65 -1.90 6.58
C SER A 67 -6.92 -1.51 5.30
N VAL A 68 -6.27 -2.46 4.62
CA VAL A 68 -5.63 -2.22 3.32
C VAL A 68 -6.68 -1.79 2.28
N LYS A 69 -7.78 -2.53 2.11
CA LYS A 69 -8.82 -2.18 1.12
C LYS A 69 -9.48 -0.85 1.44
N ARG A 70 -9.82 -0.62 2.70
CA ARG A 70 -10.44 0.63 3.16
C ARG A 70 -9.54 1.83 2.86
N ASN A 71 -8.25 1.76 3.16
CA ASN A 71 -7.30 2.85 2.90
C ASN A 71 -6.95 3.01 1.42
N PHE A 72 -6.85 1.91 0.68
CA PHE A 72 -6.68 1.96 -0.77
C PHE A 72 -7.83 2.71 -1.46
N ASN A 73 -9.06 2.53 -0.95
CA ASN A 73 -10.24 3.22 -1.48
C ASN A 73 -10.33 4.70 -1.10
N LYS A 74 -9.54 5.18 -0.12
CA LYS A 74 -9.41 6.61 0.18
C LYS A 74 -8.59 7.37 -0.86
N PHE A 75 -7.96 6.67 -1.81
CA PHE A 75 -7.19 7.30 -2.88
C PHE A 75 -8.01 8.37 -3.60
N ASP A 76 -7.43 9.56 -3.75
CA ASP A 76 -8.08 10.70 -4.38
C ASP A 76 -7.16 11.42 -5.38
N ILE A 77 -7.73 12.42 -6.04
CA ILE A 77 -7.01 13.32 -6.92
C ILE A 77 -7.05 14.69 -6.29
N LYS A 78 -5.87 15.25 -6.00
CA LYS A 78 -5.77 16.51 -5.27
C LYS A 78 -4.53 17.26 -5.71
N GLU A 79 -4.67 18.58 -5.83
CA GLU A 79 -3.54 19.47 -6.04
C GLU A 79 -2.70 19.49 -4.75
N ASN A 80 -1.41 19.17 -4.86
CA ASN A 80 -0.52 19.21 -3.73
C ASN A 80 -0.07 20.64 -3.48
N LYS A 81 -0.72 21.32 -2.54
CA LYS A 81 -0.39 22.70 -2.15
C LYS A 81 0.80 22.78 -1.18
N THR A 82 1.34 21.63 -0.76
CA THR A 82 2.13 21.52 0.47
C THR A 82 3.54 20.97 0.26
N VAL A 83 4.03 20.78 -0.99
CA VAL A 83 5.40 20.29 -1.22
C VAL A 83 6.42 21.36 -0.87
N THR A 84 6.66 21.56 0.43
CA THR A 84 7.78 22.38 0.93
C THR A 84 9.03 21.53 1.21
N GLY A 85 8.96 20.21 0.97
CA GLY A 85 10.09 19.29 1.10
C GLY A 85 10.55 19.06 2.55
N LYS A 86 9.82 19.57 3.55
CA LYS A 86 10.18 19.41 4.95
C LYS A 86 9.81 18.01 5.44
N ILE A 87 10.71 17.40 6.19
CA ILE A 87 10.46 16.13 6.91
C ILE A 87 9.22 16.22 7.80
N SER A 88 8.95 17.42 8.35
CA SER A 88 7.75 17.71 9.14
C SER A 88 6.46 17.61 8.35
N ASP A 89 6.48 17.38 7.04
CA ASP A 89 5.28 17.26 6.22
C ASP A 89 5.02 15.81 5.80
N TRP A 90 5.91 14.87 6.12
CA TRP A 90 5.75 13.46 5.75
C TRP A 90 4.69 12.77 6.65
N PRO A 91 3.51 12.41 6.13
CA PRO A 91 2.41 11.89 6.96
C PRO A 91 2.72 10.59 7.67
N ALA A 92 3.33 9.60 6.99
CA ALA A 92 3.66 8.33 7.61
C ALA A 92 4.67 8.48 8.76
N LEU A 93 5.65 9.38 8.62
CA LEU A 93 6.58 9.69 9.71
C LEU A 93 5.86 10.31 10.92
N LYS A 94 4.90 11.22 10.70
CA LYS A 94 4.09 11.81 11.79
C LYS A 94 3.22 10.78 12.51
N ALA A 95 2.69 9.82 11.76
CA ALA A 95 1.87 8.75 12.31
C ALA A 95 2.72 7.71 13.06
N SER A 96 4.01 7.63 12.74
CA SER A 96 4.95 6.72 13.37
C SER A 96 5.38 7.15 14.76
N LYS A 97 5.97 6.22 15.51
CA LYS A 97 6.66 6.50 16.77
C LYS A 97 8.09 7.03 16.62
N GLU A 98 8.57 7.32 15.40
CA GLU A 98 9.94 7.80 15.14
C GLU A 98 10.01 9.33 15.06
N LYS A 99 11.11 9.90 15.57
CA LYS A 99 11.33 11.36 15.57
C LYS A 99 12.09 11.84 14.33
N THR A 100 12.78 10.96 13.64
CA THR A 100 13.65 11.30 12.52
C THR A 100 13.37 10.41 11.33
N LYS A 101 13.55 10.97 10.12
CA LYS A 101 13.48 10.22 8.87
C LYS A 101 14.39 8.99 8.87
N VAL A 102 15.63 9.14 9.35
CA VAL A 102 16.60 8.03 9.43
C VAL A 102 16.10 6.93 10.37
N GLY A 103 15.50 7.28 11.51
CA GLY A 103 14.91 6.30 12.43
C GLY A 103 13.73 5.57 11.79
N PHE A 104 12.90 6.29 11.04
CA PHE A 104 11.77 5.71 10.31
C PHE A 104 12.24 4.75 9.20
N GLU A 105 13.12 5.19 8.31
CA GLU A 105 13.66 4.36 7.22
C GLU A 105 14.41 3.12 7.74
N LYS A 106 14.97 3.19 8.95
CA LYS A 106 15.63 2.05 9.60
C LYS A 106 14.64 1.06 10.21
N ASN A 107 13.55 1.55 10.82
CA ASN A 107 12.68 0.73 11.67
C ASN A 107 11.33 0.38 11.01
N TYR A 108 11.03 0.92 9.84
CA TYR A 108 9.82 0.64 9.07
C TYR A 108 10.19 0.12 7.68
N ILE A 109 9.68 -1.06 7.35
CA ILE A 109 9.84 -1.64 6.02
C ILE A 109 8.70 -1.12 5.13
N PRO A 110 8.99 -0.48 3.99
CA PRO A 110 7.99 0.02 3.08
C PRO A 110 7.45 -1.08 2.17
N LEU A 111 6.13 -1.12 2.03
CA LEU A 111 5.39 -1.88 1.02
C LEU A 111 4.53 -0.90 0.23
N ARG A 112 4.27 -1.22 -1.04
CA ARG A 112 3.34 -0.48 -1.89
C ARG A 112 2.27 -1.42 -2.40
N VAL A 113 1.02 -0.98 -2.34
CA VAL A 113 -0.12 -1.66 -2.97
C VAL A 113 -0.66 -0.78 -4.07
N SER A 114 -0.63 -1.23 -5.32
CA SER A 114 -1.14 -0.52 -6.49
C SER A 114 -2.16 -1.36 -7.25
N GLY A 115 -3.08 -0.70 -7.97
CA GLY A 115 -3.81 -1.38 -9.03
C GLY A 115 -2.88 -1.76 -10.18
N ILE A 116 -3.08 -2.92 -10.81
CA ILE A 116 -2.34 -3.27 -12.04
C ILE A 116 -2.82 -2.44 -13.24
N THR A 117 -4.10 -2.08 -13.25
CA THR A 117 -4.73 -1.30 -14.31
C THR A 117 -5.62 -0.21 -13.72
N GLU A 118 -6.12 0.70 -14.55
CA GLU A 118 -7.09 1.72 -14.20
C GLU A 118 -8.40 1.19 -13.58
N TYR A 119 -8.70 -0.10 -13.79
CA TYR A 119 -9.87 -0.76 -13.20
C TYR A 119 -9.61 -1.20 -11.75
N ASN A 120 -8.34 -1.30 -11.34
CA ASN A 120 -7.92 -1.71 -10.00
C ASN A 120 -8.56 -3.04 -9.53
N SER A 121 -8.90 -3.94 -10.45
CA SER A 121 -9.51 -5.26 -10.17
C SER A 121 -8.50 -6.27 -9.61
N SER A 122 -7.22 -5.93 -9.66
CA SER A 122 -6.11 -6.70 -9.08
C SER A 122 -5.16 -5.72 -8.39
N PHE A 123 -4.61 -6.16 -7.26
CA PHE A 123 -3.54 -5.49 -6.56
C PHE A 123 -2.20 -6.09 -6.97
N GLU A 124 -1.25 -5.21 -7.21
CA GLU A 124 0.19 -5.46 -7.17
C GLU A 124 0.70 -5.00 -5.81
N ILE A 125 1.44 -5.87 -5.13
CA ILE A 125 2.04 -5.60 -3.83
C ILE A 125 3.55 -5.74 -4.00
N GLU A 126 4.26 -4.65 -3.75
CA GLU A 126 5.70 -4.50 -3.97
C GLU A 126 6.40 -4.18 -2.66
N THR A 127 7.59 -4.75 -2.45
CA THR A 127 8.55 -4.30 -1.44
C THR A 127 9.97 -4.36 -1.98
N ILE A 128 10.85 -3.54 -1.41
CA ILE A 128 12.26 -3.48 -1.77
C ILE A 128 13.08 -4.06 -0.62
N LEU A 129 13.77 -5.15 -0.89
CA LEU A 129 14.69 -5.79 0.05
C LEU A 129 16.11 -5.31 -0.24
N ASN A 130 16.75 -4.74 0.79
CA ASN A 130 18.07 -4.12 0.70
C ASN A 130 19.15 -5.08 1.24
N TYR A 131 19.55 -6.11 0.50
CA TYR A 131 20.73 -6.94 0.83
C TYR A 131 21.20 -7.84 -0.33
N PRO A 132 22.52 -7.94 -0.62
CA PRO A 132 23.48 -6.86 -0.88
C PRO A 132 23.23 -6.11 -2.20
N ILE A 133 22.23 -6.53 -2.98
CA ILE A 133 21.74 -5.90 -4.20
C ILE A 133 20.29 -5.49 -3.92
N LYS A 134 19.83 -4.37 -4.49
CA LYS A 134 18.43 -3.96 -4.40
C LYS A 134 17.56 -4.99 -5.14
N ILE A 135 16.78 -5.77 -4.40
CA ILE A 135 15.86 -6.75 -4.97
C ILE A 135 14.43 -6.28 -4.73
N GLU A 136 13.69 -6.17 -5.81
CA GLU A 136 12.26 -5.90 -5.78
C GLU A 136 11.51 -7.23 -5.71
N LEU A 137 10.66 -7.37 -4.70
CA LEU A 137 9.77 -8.50 -4.56
C LEU A 137 8.35 -8.02 -4.82
N THR A 138 7.69 -8.68 -5.76
CA THR A 138 6.34 -8.31 -6.21
C THR A 138 5.43 -9.53 -6.20
N THR A 139 4.19 -9.34 -5.75
CA THR A 139 3.14 -10.36 -5.81
C THR A 139 1.83 -9.72 -6.22
N THR A 140 0.97 -10.49 -6.89
CA THR A 140 -0.33 -10.02 -7.36
C THR A 140 -1.46 -10.83 -6.73
N ILE A 141 -2.58 -10.17 -6.49
CA ILE A 141 -3.79 -10.78 -5.93
C ILE A 141 -5.03 -10.06 -6.47
N SER A 142 -6.17 -10.75 -6.57
CA SER A 142 -7.43 -10.10 -6.93
C SER A 142 -7.81 -9.04 -5.91
N ALA A 143 -8.31 -7.88 -6.34
CA ALA A 143 -8.87 -6.87 -5.42
C ALA A 143 -10.16 -7.36 -4.74
N HIS A 144 -10.78 -8.42 -5.28
CA HIS A 144 -11.98 -9.07 -4.77
C HIS A 144 -11.69 -10.29 -3.88
N CYS A 145 -10.42 -10.58 -3.57
CA CYS A 145 -10.07 -11.66 -2.63
C CYS A 145 -10.68 -11.42 -1.24
N GLU A 146 -10.73 -12.45 -0.39
CA GLU A 146 -11.12 -12.29 1.01
C GLU A 146 -10.11 -11.41 1.76
N ASN A 147 -10.55 -10.66 2.77
CA ASN A 147 -9.64 -9.79 3.51
C ASN A 147 -8.54 -10.60 4.22
N SER A 148 -8.87 -11.75 4.81
CA SER A 148 -7.88 -12.65 5.40
C SER A 148 -6.79 -13.08 4.41
N GLU A 149 -7.13 -13.31 3.14
CA GLU A 149 -6.17 -13.68 2.10
C GLU A 149 -5.23 -12.51 1.76
N LEU A 150 -5.78 -11.30 1.64
CA LEU A 150 -4.98 -10.09 1.44
C LEU A 150 -4.06 -9.82 2.63
N GLY A 151 -4.57 -9.91 3.86
CA GLY A 151 -3.76 -9.74 5.06
C GLY A 151 -2.63 -10.78 5.14
N GLN A 152 -2.92 -12.04 4.79
CA GLN A 152 -1.89 -13.07 4.69
C GLN A 152 -0.82 -12.71 3.66
N ARG A 153 -1.22 -12.20 2.48
CA ARG A 153 -0.30 -11.81 1.41
C ARG A 153 0.63 -10.67 1.84
N ILE A 154 0.10 -9.65 2.51
CA ILE A 154 0.85 -8.51 3.04
C ILE A 154 1.89 -8.97 4.07
N LEU A 155 1.51 -9.82 5.02
CA LEU A 155 2.48 -10.31 6.00
C LEU A 155 3.50 -11.29 5.37
N LYS A 156 3.11 -12.07 4.37
CA LYS A 156 4.02 -13.00 3.71
C LYS A 156 5.12 -12.28 2.93
N ILE A 157 4.78 -11.21 2.21
CA ILE A 157 5.78 -10.41 1.49
C ILE A 157 6.66 -9.62 2.46
N TYR A 158 6.08 -9.10 3.55
CA TYR A 158 6.83 -8.44 4.62
C TYR A 158 7.86 -9.36 5.29
N ASN A 159 7.46 -10.59 5.63
CA ASN A 159 8.31 -11.60 6.26
C ASN A 159 9.23 -12.32 5.27
N SER A 160 9.28 -11.89 4.00
CA SER A 160 10.17 -12.50 3.02
C SER A 160 11.58 -11.99 3.24
N ASP A 161 12.53 -12.92 3.32
CA ASP A 161 13.96 -12.62 3.43
C ASP A 161 14.71 -13.28 2.27
N ILE A 162 15.85 -12.69 1.90
CA ILE A 162 16.73 -13.19 0.85
C ILE A 162 18.01 -13.70 1.51
N CYS A 163 18.17 -15.02 1.52
CA CYS A 163 19.38 -15.64 2.02
C CYS A 163 20.26 -16.15 0.87
N GLU A 164 21.55 -15.85 0.91
CA GLU A 164 22.53 -16.52 0.04
C GLU A 164 22.67 -17.99 0.48
N ARG A 165 22.50 -18.91 -0.48
CA ARG A 165 22.71 -20.33 -0.22
C ARG A 165 24.21 -20.59 -0.05
N LYS A 166 24.65 -20.88 1.18
CA LYS A 166 26.00 -21.38 1.44
C LYS A 166 26.16 -22.73 0.74
N LYS A 167 27.17 -22.86 -0.12
CA LYS A 167 27.56 -24.11 -0.78
C LYS A 167 28.35 -24.99 0.17
#